data_AF-A0A943SBZ1-F1
#
_entry.id   AF-A0A943SBZ1-F1
#
_cell.length_a   1.000
_cell.length_b   1.000
_cell.length_c   1.000
_cell.angle_alpha   90.00
_cell.angle_beta   90.00
_cell.angle_gamma   90.00
#
_symmetry.space_group_name_H-M   'P 1'
#
loop_
_entity.id
_entity.type
_entity.pdbx_description
1 polymer ?
#
loop_
_entity_poly.entity_id
_entity_poly.type
_entity_poly.pdbx_seq_one_letter_code
_entity_poly.pdbx_strand_id
1 'polypeptide(L)'
;MESIYGCLERIENKINGLSMPQSAGGDAEADSSASEVTLQEVIQELNALKTSFKRVLEALVMIKGDTSNLLKRNSMPDKFMETLSVLKSEQQANHKNQNEFLERFAQTEKDTILHISEKMESLSTSVRNRMEEPDVVCHRHSISIDTPYIFWTLIILVTYSIVVSVAFCFGKQLDYDCSDNDLKYRYIKMKGEASPRQIGELENLFELNRDEDGIEQMREDVEAYEDAVRQQATLAEQARLKEQAAKEQESKAKSIKMKQGQPKDNLKSRN
;
A
#
# COMPACT_ATOMS: atom_id res chain seq x y z
N MET A 1 41.80 15.65 14.56
CA MET A 1 40.56 15.64 15.35
C MET A 1 40.09 17.08 15.47
N GLU A 2 38.92 17.42 14.95
CA GLU A 2 38.35 18.75 15.15
C GLU A 2 37.81 18.86 16.58
N SER A 3 38.04 20.01 17.22
CA SER A 3 37.51 20.32 18.54
C SER A 3 35.98 20.43 18.50
N ILE A 4 35.32 20.10 19.61
CA ILE A 4 33.85 20.17 19.77
C ILE A 4 33.31 21.56 19.38
N TYR A 5 34.11 22.62 19.55
CA TYR A 5 33.78 23.98 19.12
C TYR A 5 33.72 24.15 17.59
N GLY A 6 34.59 23.45 16.84
CA GLY A 6 34.57 23.47 15.37
C GLY A 6 33.41 22.66 14.77
N CYS A 7 32.82 21.74 15.53
CA CYS A 7 31.56 21.10 15.17
C CYS A 7 30.38 22.08 15.36
N LEU A 8 30.41 22.89 16.41
CA LEU A 8 29.36 23.87 16.72
C LEU A 8 29.27 24.98 15.66
N GLU A 9 30.41 25.54 15.26
CA GLU A 9 30.50 26.62 14.27
C GLU A 9 30.00 26.19 12.87
N ARG A 10 30.19 24.90 12.54
CA ARG A 10 29.71 24.33 11.27
C ARG A 10 28.20 24.12 11.24
N ILE A 11 27.61 23.82 12.40
CA ILE A 11 26.15 23.71 12.56
C ILE A 11 25.52 25.10 12.48
N GLU A 12 26.12 26.10 13.13
CA GLU A 12 25.65 27.49 13.08
C GLU A 12 25.70 28.07 11.66
N ASN A 13 26.80 27.83 10.93
CA ASN A 13 26.90 28.23 9.52
C ASN A 13 25.90 27.50 8.60
N LYS A 14 25.56 26.24 8.90
CA LYS A 14 24.55 25.48 8.12
C LYS A 14 23.13 25.99 8.36
N ILE A 15 22.83 26.42 9.59
CA ILE A 15 21.51 26.98 9.94
C ILE A 15 21.32 28.35 9.29
N ASN A 16 22.35 29.21 9.31
CA ASN A 16 22.29 30.51 8.64
C ASN A 16 22.20 30.39 7.11
N GLY A 17 22.77 29.33 6.52
CA GLY A 17 22.64 29.04 5.09
C GLY A 17 21.25 28.54 4.65
N LEU A 18 20.44 28.02 5.57
CA LEU A 18 19.08 27.55 5.30
C LEU A 18 18.01 28.65 5.42
N SER A 19 18.38 29.85 5.88
CA SER A 19 17.45 30.95 6.19
C SER A 19 17.24 31.97 5.06
N MET A 20 17.60 31.64 3.81
CA MET A 20 17.30 32.48 2.62
C MET A 20 16.24 31.79 1.73
N PRO A 21 15.10 32.43 1.41
CA PRO A 21 14.06 31.81 0.61
C PRO A 21 14.42 31.82 -0.87
N GLN A 22 14.54 30.64 -1.47
CA GLN A 22 14.62 30.50 -2.92
C GLN A 22 13.20 30.27 -3.47
N SER A 23 12.64 31.31 -4.07
CA SER A 23 11.37 31.30 -4.80
C SER A 23 11.52 30.60 -6.15
N ALA A 24 10.72 29.56 -6.39
CA ALA A 24 10.34 29.08 -7.72
C ALA A 24 9.04 28.28 -7.60
N GLY A 25 8.06 28.63 -8.43
CA GLY A 25 6.64 28.30 -8.29
C GLY A 25 6.22 26.87 -8.66
N GLY A 26 4.93 26.62 -8.41
CA GLY A 26 4.22 25.40 -8.80
C GLY A 26 3.05 25.13 -7.86
N ASP A 27 1.84 25.23 -8.40
CA ASP A 27 0.53 25.14 -7.75
C ASP A 27 0.26 23.78 -7.08
N ALA A 28 -0.42 23.78 -5.92
CA ALA A 28 -1.42 22.78 -5.52
C ALA A 28 -2.04 23.13 -4.15
N GLU A 29 -3.37 23.26 -4.13
CA GLU A 29 -4.20 23.21 -2.92
C GLU A 29 -4.06 21.85 -2.21
N ALA A 30 -3.85 21.85 -0.89
CA ALA A 30 -4.56 21.00 0.08
C ALA A 30 -3.97 21.15 1.50
N ASP A 31 -4.82 21.64 2.41
CA ASP A 31 -4.86 21.31 3.85
C ASP A 31 -3.64 21.66 4.74
N SER A 32 -3.51 22.94 5.16
CA SER A 32 -2.39 23.42 5.99
C SER A 32 -2.71 23.76 7.46
N SER A 33 -3.96 23.56 7.93
CA SER A 33 -4.34 24.03 9.28
C SER A 33 -3.97 23.07 10.42
N ALA A 34 -3.81 21.77 10.15
CA ALA A 34 -3.46 20.78 11.17
C ALA A 34 -1.94 20.69 11.45
N SER A 35 -1.11 20.99 10.45
CA SER A 35 0.36 20.89 10.56
C SER A 35 0.98 22.10 11.26
N GLU A 36 0.40 23.29 11.10
CA GLU A 36 0.87 24.54 11.73
C GLU A 36 0.67 24.54 13.26
N VAL A 37 -0.42 23.94 13.75
CA VAL A 37 -0.71 23.79 15.20
C VAL A 37 0.34 22.90 15.88
N THR A 38 0.75 21.80 15.25
CA THR A 38 1.74 20.87 15.84
C THR A 38 3.15 21.45 15.91
N LEU A 39 3.53 22.30 14.96
CA LEU A 39 4.85 22.93 14.92
C LEU A 39 4.97 24.04 15.97
N GLN A 40 3.88 24.78 16.20
CA GLN A 40 3.81 25.81 17.23
C GLN A 40 3.92 25.23 18.65
N GLU A 41 3.35 24.05 18.90
CA GLU A 41 3.44 23.33 20.17
C GLU A 41 4.87 22.83 20.47
N VAL A 42 5.56 22.30 19.45
CA VAL A 42 6.97 21.87 19.59
C VAL A 42 7.89 23.07 19.87
N ILE A 43 7.64 24.22 19.25
CA ILE A 43 8.39 25.46 19.52
C ILE A 43 8.15 25.94 20.96
N GLN A 44 6.93 25.77 21.47
CA GLN A 44 6.58 26.16 22.84
C GLN A 44 7.26 25.27 23.88
N GLU A 45 7.27 23.95 23.68
CA GLU A 45 7.98 22.99 24.52
C GLU A 45 9.51 23.23 24.54
N LEU A 46 10.10 23.54 23.38
CA LEU A 46 11.53 23.84 23.28
C LEU A 46 11.92 25.11 24.06
N ASN A 47 11.05 26.14 24.04
CA ASN A 47 11.26 27.36 24.81
C ASN A 47 11.05 27.15 26.31
N ALA A 48 10.12 26.29 26.71
CA ALA A 48 9.94 25.88 28.11
C ALA A 48 11.17 25.12 28.63
N LEU A 49 11.73 24.21 27.82
CA LEU A 49 12.94 23.45 28.15
C LEU A 49 14.19 24.35 28.24
N LYS A 50 14.33 25.32 27.32
CA LYS A 50 15.42 26.31 27.39
C LYS A 50 15.35 27.15 28.68
N THR A 51 14.14 27.49 29.11
CA THR A 51 13.91 28.28 30.32
C THR A 51 14.23 27.47 31.58
N SER A 52 13.87 26.18 31.63
CA SER A 52 14.21 25.30 32.76
C SER A 52 15.73 25.08 32.87
N PHE A 53 16.42 24.90 31.74
CA PHE A 53 17.88 24.72 31.74
C PHE A 53 18.62 25.97 32.23
N LYS A 54 18.17 27.17 31.83
CA LYS A 54 18.71 28.43 32.34
C LYS A 54 18.55 28.56 33.87
N ARG A 55 17.40 28.17 34.40
CA ARG A 55 17.11 28.21 35.84
C ARG A 55 18.01 27.25 36.64
N VAL A 56 18.30 26.07 36.08
CA VAL A 56 19.23 25.10 36.68
C VAL A 56 20.66 25.63 36.68
N LEU A 57 21.10 26.26 35.60
CA LEU A 57 22.43 26.89 35.53
C LEU A 57 22.58 28.03 36.53
N GLU A 58 21.58 28.90 36.67
CA GLU A 58 21.57 29.97 37.67
C GLU A 58 21.61 29.41 39.10
N ALA A 59 20.83 28.37 39.39
CA ALA A 59 20.86 27.69 40.70
C ALA A 59 22.24 27.05 40.99
N LEU A 60 22.88 26.43 40.00
CA LEU A 60 24.20 25.84 40.13
C LEU A 60 25.28 26.91 40.40
N VAL A 61 25.18 28.07 39.74
CA VAL A 61 26.07 29.21 39.98
C VAL A 61 25.88 29.77 41.39
N MET A 62 24.64 29.87 41.88
CA MET A 62 24.37 30.30 43.25
C MET A 62 24.90 29.31 44.29
N ILE A 63 24.71 27.99 44.08
CA ILE A 63 25.25 26.94 44.97
C ILE A 63 26.79 27.00 45.00
N LYS A 64 27.43 27.23 43.86
CA LYS A 64 28.90 27.38 43.79
C LYS A 64 29.37 28.64 44.53
N GLY A 65 28.59 29.72 44.44
CA GLY A 65 28.82 30.96 45.18
C GLY A 65 28.74 30.75 46.70
N ASP A 66 27.67 30.11 47.19
CA ASP A 66 27.46 29.79 48.60
C ASP A 66 28.50 28.83 49.14
N THR A 67 28.89 27.82 48.36
CA THR A 67 29.96 26.87 48.73
C THR A 67 31.30 27.58 48.89
N SER A 68 31.61 28.56 48.03
CA SER A 68 32.83 29.37 48.15
C SER A 68 32.82 30.30 49.36
N ASN A 69 31.63 30.78 49.76
CA ASN A 69 31.45 31.66 50.92
C ASN A 69 31.56 30.87 52.25
N LEU A 70 31.00 29.66 52.28
CA LEU A 70 31.08 28.72 53.41
C LEU A 70 32.53 28.25 53.67
N LEU A 71 33.29 28.00 52.60
CA LEU A 71 34.72 27.65 52.68
C LEU A 71 35.57 28.80 53.26
N LYS A 72 35.13 30.05 53.10
CA LYS A 72 35.87 31.24 53.55
C LYS A 72 35.61 31.60 55.02
N ARG A 73 34.54 31.08 55.64
CA ARG A 73 34.12 31.43 57.02
C ARG A 73 34.48 30.40 58.11
N ASN A 74 34.76 29.14 57.77
CA ASN A 74 35.04 28.11 58.77
C ASN A 74 36.53 27.71 58.82
N SER A 75 37.29 28.44 59.64
CA SER A 75 38.61 28.05 60.11
C SER A 75 38.47 27.08 61.29
N MET A 76 38.58 25.77 61.05
CA MET A 76 38.89 24.76 62.08
C MET A 76 39.73 23.62 61.44
N PRO A 77 41.04 23.46 61.74
CA PRO A 77 41.93 22.71 60.84
C PRO A 77 42.03 21.20 61.09
N ASP A 78 41.87 20.70 62.32
CA ASP A 78 42.35 19.33 62.63
C ASP A 78 41.44 18.20 62.15
N LYS A 79 40.14 18.26 62.49
CA LYS A 79 39.23 17.16 62.15
C LYS A 79 38.92 17.06 60.66
N PHE A 80 39.01 18.18 59.93
CA PHE A 80 38.81 18.20 58.49
C PHE A 80 40.05 17.67 57.74
N MET A 81 41.25 17.93 58.25
CA MET A 81 42.49 17.42 57.65
C MET A 81 42.63 15.90 57.85
N GLU A 82 42.17 15.38 58.99
CA GLU A 82 42.07 13.94 59.24
C GLU A 82 41.08 13.25 58.30
N THR A 83 39.86 13.78 58.13
CA THR A 83 38.89 13.19 57.19
C THR A 83 39.31 13.33 55.73
N LEU A 84 39.98 14.41 55.35
CA LEU A 84 40.51 14.60 53.99
C LEU A 84 41.66 13.62 53.71
N SER A 85 42.52 13.35 54.70
CA SER A 85 43.61 12.37 54.55
C SER A 85 43.11 10.93 54.43
N VAL A 86 42.04 10.56 55.17
CA VAL A 86 41.34 9.27 55.00
C VAL A 86 40.63 9.20 53.64
N LEU A 87 39.93 10.26 53.22
CA LEU A 87 39.27 10.29 51.93
C LEU A 87 40.27 10.18 50.76
N LYS A 88 41.44 10.81 50.91
CA LYS A 88 42.52 10.75 49.91
C LYS A 88 43.15 9.36 49.85
N SER A 89 43.36 8.70 50.98
CA SER A 89 43.90 7.33 51.00
C SER A 89 42.89 6.32 50.44
N GLU A 90 41.59 6.48 50.72
CA GLU A 90 40.52 5.70 50.12
C GLU A 90 40.41 5.95 48.61
N GLN A 91 40.45 7.20 48.16
CA GLN A 91 40.43 7.53 46.72
C GLN A 91 41.64 6.94 46.00
N GLN A 92 42.82 7.00 46.60
CA GLN A 92 44.03 6.41 46.04
C GLN A 92 43.98 4.88 45.99
N ALA A 93 43.42 4.24 47.03
CA ALA A 93 43.19 2.79 47.05
C ALA A 93 42.15 2.39 45.98
N ASN A 94 41.09 3.17 45.82
CA ASN A 94 40.05 2.92 44.83
C ASN A 94 40.59 3.08 43.40
N HIS A 95 41.41 4.11 43.15
CA HIS A 95 42.09 4.30 41.86
C HIS A 95 43.08 3.16 41.55
N LYS A 96 43.80 2.66 42.56
CA LYS A 96 44.68 1.50 42.40
C LYS A 96 43.90 0.24 42.05
N ASN A 97 42.79 -0.01 42.77
CA ASN A 97 41.92 -1.15 42.51
C ASN A 97 41.24 -1.08 41.14
N GLN A 98 40.84 0.12 40.70
CA GLN A 98 40.28 0.33 39.36
C GLN A 98 41.31 0.06 38.26
N ASN A 99 42.56 0.51 38.43
CA ASN A 99 43.62 0.23 37.47
C ASN A 99 43.95 -1.26 37.40
N GLU A 100 44.03 -1.94 38.54
CA GLU A 100 44.25 -3.39 38.59
C GLU A 100 43.09 -4.15 37.94
N PHE A 101 41.84 -3.71 38.17
CA PHE A 101 40.68 -4.28 37.49
C PHE A 101 40.74 -4.09 35.97
N LEU A 102 41.11 -2.89 35.51
CA LEU A 102 41.23 -2.56 34.09
C LEU A 102 42.32 -3.40 33.41
N GLU A 103 43.44 -3.62 34.08
CA GLU A 103 44.54 -4.44 33.58
C GLU A 103 44.13 -5.93 33.48
N ARG A 104 43.43 -6.45 34.51
CA ARG A 104 42.87 -7.80 34.48
C ARG A 104 41.83 -7.97 33.38
N PHE A 105 40.99 -6.96 33.15
CA PHE A 105 40.01 -6.96 32.06
C PHE A 105 40.71 -6.98 30.70
N ALA A 106 41.70 -6.10 30.48
CA ALA A 106 42.48 -6.05 29.25
C ALA A 106 43.25 -7.36 28.99
N GLN A 107 43.76 -8.01 30.03
CA GLN A 107 44.42 -9.31 29.91
C GLN A 107 43.43 -10.44 29.59
N THR A 108 42.25 -10.41 30.19
CA THR A 108 41.17 -11.38 29.91
C THR A 108 40.66 -11.23 28.47
N GLU A 109 40.51 -10.00 27.99
CA GLU A 109 40.12 -9.72 26.61
C GLU A 109 41.18 -10.22 25.62
N LYS A 110 42.47 -9.95 25.87
CA LYS A 110 43.58 -10.47 25.05
C LYS A 110 43.60 -12.00 25.01
N ASP A 111 43.44 -12.65 26.15
CA ASP A 111 43.40 -14.12 26.25
C ASP A 111 42.20 -14.71 25.48
N THR A 112 41.04 -14.07 25.62
CA THR A 112 39.82 -14.45 24.88
C THR A 112 40.01 -14.30 23.38
N ILE A 113 40.61 -13.19 22.92
CA ILE A 113 40.90 -12.94 21.50
C ILE A 113 41.91 -13.96 20.97
N LEU A 114 42.97 -14.27 21.73
CA LEU A 114 43.96 -15.28 21.33
C LEU A 114 43.33 -16.67 21.22
N HIS A 115 42.53 -17.07 22.20
CA HIS A 115 41.82 -18.35 22.19
C HIS A 115 40.82 -18.44 21.04
N ILE A 116 40.10 -17.36 20.71
CA ILE A 116 39.22 -17.30 19.53
C ILE A 116 40.04 -17.40 18.25
N SER A 117 41.18 -16.70 18.16
CA SER A 117 42.06 -16.74 16.99
C SER A 117 42.62 -18.14 16.76
N GLU A 118 43.07 -18.83 17.82
CA GLU A 118 43.56 -20.21 17.75
C GLU A 118 42.44 -21.20 17.38
N LYS A 119 41.23 -21.00 17.93
CA LYS A 119 40.03 -21.76 17.54
C LYS A 119 39.65 -21.51 16.08
N MET A 120 39.79 -20.29 15.59
CA MET A 120 39.50 -19.90 14.21
C MET A 120 40.56 -20.45 13.24
N GLU A 121 41.82 -20.47 13.64
CA GLU A 121 42.92 -21.03 12.86
C GLU A 121 42.85 -22.57 12.82
N SER A 122 42.53 -23.22 13.94
CA SER A 122 42.26 -24.66 13.99
C SER A 122 41.01 -25.05 13.20
N LEU A 123 39.95 -24.23 13.22
CA LEU A 123 38.78 -24.43 12.36
C LEU A 123 39.14 -24.22 10.88
N SER A 124 39.91 -23.19 10.55
CA SER A 124 40.37 -22.90 9.19
C SER A 124 41.26 -24.00 8.63
N THR A 125 42.19 -24.54 9.43
CA THR A 125 43.03 -25.68 9.05
C THR A 125 42.21 -26.97 8.93
N SER A 126 41.24 -27.22 9.81
CA SER A 126 40.31 -28.35 9.68
C SER A 126 39.44 -28.25 8.43
N VAL A 127 38.93 -27.05 8.11
CA VAL A 127 38.16 -26.77 6.89
C VAL A 127 39.02 -26.93 5.65
N ARG A 128 40.26 -26.43 5.66
CA ARG A 128 41.22 -26.58 4.54
C ARG A 128 41.57 -28.04 4.30
N ASN A 129 41.83 -28.83 5.35
CA ASN A 129 42.11 -30.26 5.22
C ASN A 129 40.87 -31.04 4.74
N ARG A 130 39.66 -30.63 5.16
CA ARG A 130 38.38 -31.17 4.64
C ARG A 130 38.09 -30.78 3.19
N MET A 131 38.78 -29.76 2.67
CA MET A 131 38.63 -29.28 1.28
C MET A 131 39.68 -29.90 0.35
N GLU A 132 40.75 -30.48 0.90
CA GLU A 132 41.80 -31.22 0.18
C GLU A 132 41.37 -32.67 -0.14
N GLU A 133 40.47 -33.26 0.65
CA GLU A 133 39.75 -34.50 0.34
C GLU A 133 38.23 -34.25 0.42
N PRO A 134 37.56 -33.83 -0.67
CA PRO A 134 36.13 -33.64 -0.64
C PRO A 134 35.43 -35.00 -0.62
N ASP A 135 34.98 -35.45 0.55
CA ASP A 135 33.82 -36.35 0.64
C ASP A 135 32.57 -35.53 0.29
N VAL A 136 32.43 -35.25 -0.99
CA VAL A 136 31.23 -34.66 -1.57
C VAL A 136 30.11 -35.69 -1.46
N VAL A 137 29.35 -35.64 -0.37
CA VAL A 137 27.95 -36.10 -0.40
C VAL A 137 27.16 -35.11 -1.25
N CYS A 138 27.41 -35.19 -2.54
CA CYS A 138 26.64 -34.55 -3.59
C CYS A 138 25.27 -35.22 -3.57
N HIS A 139 24.23 -34.53 -3.11
CA HIS A 139 22.85 -34.90 -3.47
C HIS A 139 22.65 -34.55 -4.94
N ARG A 140 23.37 -35.27 -5.81
CA ARG A 140 23.21 -35.19 -7.25
C ARG A 140 21.99 -36.04 -7.58
N HIS A 141 20.85 -35.41 -7.82
CA HIS A 141 19.74 -36.06 -8.50
C HIS A 141 20.13 -36.21 -9.97
N SER A 142 21.05 -37.13 -10.27
CA SER A 142 21.25 -37.59 -11.64
C SER A 142 20.10 -38.52 -11.95
N ILE A 143 19.03 -37.98 -12.54
CA ILE A 143 18.04 -38.79 -13.23
C ILE A 143 18.77 -39.32 -14.48
N SER A 144 19.46 -40.45 -14.34
CA SER A 144 20.01 -41.17 -15.48
C SER A 144 18.84 -41.77 -16.26
N ILE A 145 18.37 -41.06 -17.27
CA ILE A 145 17.38 -41.56 -18.23
C ILE A 145 18.13 -42.50 -19.18
N ASP A 146 18.54 -43.66 -18.68
CA ASP A 146 19.39 -44.62 -19.42
C ASP A 146 18.63 -45.43 -20.47
N THR A 147 17.33 -45.21 -20.61
CA THR A 147 16.50 -45.88 -21.61
C THR A 147 15.99 -44.87 -22.62
N PRO A 148 16.36 -44.97 -23.91
CA PRO A 148 15.92 -44.02 -24.94
C PRO A 148 14.39 -43.93 -24.99
N TYR A 149 13.70 -45.04 -24.74
CA TYR A 149 12.24 -45.09 -24.67
C TYR A 149 11.65 -44.15 -23.61
N ILE A 150 12.22 -44.11 -22.40
CA ILE A 150 11.72 -43.24 -21.32
C ILE A 150 11.88 -41.77 -21.71
N PHE A 151 13.03 -41.40 -22.27
CA PHE A 151 13.25 -40.05 -22.78
C PHE A 151 12.22 -39.65 -23.83
N TRP A 152 11.99 -40.50 -24.85
CA TRP A 152 10.98 -40.25 -25.88
C TRP A 152 9.56 -40.14 -25.30
N THR A 153 9.20 -40.99 -24.34
CA THR A 153 7.87 -40.91 -23.70
C THR A 153 7.67 -39.62 -22.93
N LEU A 154 8.70 -39.10 -22.25
CA LEU A 154 8.64 -37.81 -21.55
C LEU A 154 8.48 -36.65 -22.54
N ILE A 155 9.23 -36.67 -23.65
CA ILE A 155 9.09 -35.65 -24.69
C ILE A 155 7.69 -35.67 -25.30
N ILE A 156 7.13 -36.84 -25.59
CA ILE A 156 5.76 -36.98 -26.12
C ILE A 156 4.74 -36.48 -25.09
N LEU A 157 4.88 -36.85 -23.82
CA LEU A 157 3.99 -36.40 -22.75
C LEU A 157 3.99 -34.87 -22.60
N VAL A 158 5.17 -34.26 -22.58
CA VAL A 158 5.31 -32.80 -22.51
C VAL A 158 4.72 -32.14 -23.75
N THR A 159 5.05 -32.64 -24.95
CA THR A 159 4.50 -32.11 -26.21
C THR A 159 2.98 -32.22 -26.24
N TYR A 160 2.44 -33.37 -25.84
CA TYR A 160 0.99 -33.59 -25.75
C TYR A 160 0.34 -32.65 -24.74
N SER A 161 0.95 -32.46 -23.56
CA SER A 161 0.43 -31.52 -22.57
C SER A 161 0.38 -30.09 -23.10
N ILE A 162 1.41 -29.64 -23.84
CA ILE A 162 1.44 -28.32 -24.48
C ILE A 162 0.34 -28.23 -25.53
N VAL A 163 0.18 -29.24 -26.39
CA VAL A 163 -0.85 -29.26 -27.44
C VAL A 163 -2.26 -29.18 -26.83
N VAL A 164 -2.52 -29.95 -25.77
CA VAL A 164 -3.80 -29.91 -25.05
C VAL A 164 -4.01 -28.53 -24.39
N SER A 165 -3.00 -27.97 -23.74
CA SER A 165 -3.08 -26.63 -23.15
C SER A 165 -3.39 -25.57 -24.21
N VAL A 166 -2.71 -25.61 -25.35
CA VAL A 166 -2.93 -24.67 -26.46
C VAL A 166 -4.34 -24.85 -27.06
N ALA A 167 -4.77 -26.08 -27.33
CA ALA A 167 -6.11 -26.36 -27.83
C ALA A 167 -7.20 -25.89 -26.85
N PHE A 168 -6.97 -26.04 -25.54
CA PHE A 168 -7.87 -25.55 -24.50
C PHE A 168 -7.92 -24.02 -24.45
N CYS A 169 -6.78 -23.33 -24.60
CA CYS A 169 -6.73 -21.87 -24.71
C CYS A 169 -7.52 -21.38 -25.93
N PHE A 170 -7.34 -21.98 -27.11
CA PHE A 170 -8.10 -21.62 -28.31
C PHE A 170 -9.61 -21.88 -28.14
N GLY A 171 -9.99 -22.99 -27.52
CA GLY A 171 -11.40 -23.30 -27.25
C GLY A 171 -12.06 -22.28 -26.32
N LYS A 172 -11.36 -21.87 -25.25
CA LYS A 172 -11.81 -20.79 -24.35
C LYS A 172 -11.95 -19.46 -25.09
N GLN A 173 -10.96 -19.12 -25.91
CA GLN A 173 -10.94 -17.85 -26.64
C GLN A 173 -12.12 -17.73 -27.61
N LEU A 174 -12.45 -18.80 -28.34
CA LEU A 174 -13.63 -18.87 -29.20
C LEU A 174 -14.96 -18.61 -28.48
N ASP A 175 -15.10 -19.11 -27.25
CA ASP A 175 -16.32 -18.94 -26.45
C ASP A 175 -16.46 -17.49 -25.96
N TYR A 176 -15.37 -16.90 -25.48
CA TYR A 176 -15.31 -15.48 -25.13
C TYR A 176 -15.58 -14.59 -26.34
N ASP A 177 -14.93 -14.85 -27.49
CA ASP A 177 -15.11 -14.05 -28.70
C ASP A 177 -16.57 -14.04 -29.17
N CYS A 178 -17.28 -15.18 -29.07
CA CYS A 178 -18.69 -15.25 -29.45
C CYS A 178 -19.58 -14.42 -28.51
N SER A 179 -19.42 -14.59 -27.20
CA SER A 179 -20.17 -13.83 -26.19
C SER A 179 -19.88 -12.33 -26.26
N ASP A 180 -18.61 -11.97 -26.41
CA ASP A 180 -18.15 -10.59 -26.46
C ASP A 180 -18.67 -9.92 -27.75
N ASN A 181 -18.63 -10.61 -28.89
CA ASN A 181 -19.19 -10.09 -30.14
C ASN A 181 -20.72 -9.91 -30.10
N ASP A 182 -21.45 -10.83 -29.45
CA ASP A 182 -22.88 -10.66 -29.23
C ASP A 182 -23.19 -9.41 -28.39
N LEU A 183 -22.45 -9.21 -27.29
CA LEU A 183 -22.62 -8.04 -26.43
C LEU A 183 -22.28 -6.74 -27.16
N LYS A 184 -21.16 -6.71 -27.92
CA LYS A 184 -20.78 -5.58 -28.78
C LYS A 184 -21.90 -5.22 -29.75
N TYR A 185 -22.49 -6.21 -30.41
CA TYR A 185 -23.58 -6.00 -31.36
C TYR A 185 -24.85 -5.46 -30.69
N ARG A 186 -25.28 -6.03 -29.56
CA ARG A 186 -26.45 -5.56 -28.81
C ARG A 186 -26.25 -4.14 -28.28
N TYR A 187 -25.06 -3.81 -27.82
CA TYR A 187 -24.72 -2.45 -27.38
C TYR A 187 -24.81 -1.42 -28.50
N ILE A 188 -24.23 -1.71 -29.67
CA ILE A 188 -24.34 -0.83 -30.85
C ILE A 188 -25.81 -0.67 -31.26
N LYS A 189 -26.59 -1.77 -31.24
CA LYS A 189 -28.02 -1.73 -31.54
C LYS A 189 -28.80 -0.86 -30.55
N MET A 190 -28.45 -0.90 -29.26
CA MET A 190 -29.03 -0.03 -28.23
C MET A 190 -28.69 1.45 -28.46
N LYS A 191 -27.44 1.77 -28.78
CA LYS A 191 -27.02 3.15 -29.05
C LYS A 191 -27.64 3.71 -30.33
N GLY A 192 -27.96 2.85 -31.30
CA GLY A 192 -28.62 3.23 -32.55
C GLY A 192 -27.68 3.92 -33.56
N GLU A 193 -26.40 4.00 -33.24
CA GLU A 193 -25.34 4.58 -34.07
C GLU A 193 -24.05 3.77 -33.91
N ALA A 194 -23.28 3.69 -35.00
CA ALA A 194 -22.01 2.97 -35.07
C ALA A 194 -20.93 3.91 -35.61
N SER A 195 -20.50 4.85 -34.76
CA SER A 195 -19.40 5.75 -35.12
C SER A 195 -18.07 4.99 -35.11
N PRO A 196 -17.12 5.28 -36.04
CA PRO A 196 -15.77 4.68 -36.00
C PRO A 196 -15.07 4.86 -34.65
N ARG A 197 -15.34 5.99 -33.97
CA ARG A 197 -14.81 6.24 -32.63
C ARG A 197 -15.39 5.29 -31.58
N GLN A 198 -16.70 5.07 -31.59
CA GLN A 198 -17.38 4.16 -30.66
C GLN A 198 -16.93 2.72 -30.88
N ILE A 199 -16.73 2.31 -32.14
CA ILE A 199 -16.20 0.98 -32.47
C ILE A 199 -14.76 0.85 -31.95
N GLY A 200 -13.91 1.86 -32.12
CA GLY A 200 -12.54 1.85 -31.60
C GLY A 200 -12.47 1.83 -30.07
N GLU A 201 -13.35 2.56 -29.37
CA GLU A 201 -13.48 2.51 -27.91
C GLU A 201 -13.94 1.11 -27.45
N LEU A 202 -14.86 0.49 -28.18
CA LEU A 202 -15.37 -0.85 -27.90
C LEU A 202 -14.34 -1.96 -28.18
N GLU A 203 -13.56 -1.85 -29.24
CA GLU A 203 -12.42 -2.75 -29.50
C GLU A 203 -11.35 -2.59 -28.41
N ASN A 204 -11.08 -1.37 -27.95
CA ASN A 204 -10.13 -1.14 -26.88
C ASN A 204 -10.58 -1.81 -25.57
N LEU A 205 -11.86 -1.68 -25.21
CA LEU A 205 -12.46 -2.24 -24.00
C LEU A 205 -12.45 -3.77 -23.95
N PHE A 206 -12.54 -4.46 -25.09
CA PHE A 206 -12.63 -5.93 -25.16
C PHE A 206 -11.32 -6.62 -25.54
N GLU A 207 -10.46 -5.97 -26.32
CA GLU A 207 -9.23 -6.58 -26.87
C GLU A 207 -7.96 -6.01 -26.23
N LEU A 208 -7.66 -4.74 -26.46
CA LEU A 208 -6.36 -4.12 -26.12
C LEU A 208 -6.21 -3.88 -24.61
N ASN A 209 -7.24 -3.34 -23.96
CA ASN A 209 -7.28 -3.06 -22.53
C ASN A 209 -8.59 -3.64 -21.97
N ARG A 210 -8.65 -4.98 -21.89
CA ARG A 210 -9.84 -5.67 -21.38
C ARG A 210 -10.19 -5.15 -19.99
N ASP A 211 -11.32 -4.46 -19.89
CA ASP A 211 -11.86 -3.91 -18.65
C ASP A 211 -13.15 -4.63 -18.30
N GLU A 212 -13.05 -5.57 -17.35
CA GLU A 212 -14.16 -6.44 -16.98
C GLU A 212 -15.30 -5.66 -16.32
N ASP A 213 -14.97 -4.61 -15.54
CA ASP A 213 -15.97 -3.75 -14.88
C ASP A 213 -16.76 -2.94 -15.94
N GLY A 214 -16.06 -2.42 -16.95
CA GLY A 214 -16.68 -1.72 -18.09
C GLY A 214 -17.56 -2.64 -18.94
N ILE A 215 -17.15 -3.90 -19.13
CA ILE A 215 -17.94 -4.92 -19.85
C ILE A 215 -19.19 -5.31 -19.04
N GLU A 216 -19.09 -5.42 -17.71
CA GLU A 216 -20.23 -5.70 -16.83
C GLU A 216 -21.25 -4.56 -16.87
N GLN A 217 -20.80 -3.30 -16.73
CA GLN A 217 -21.66 -2.14 -16.86
C GLN A 217 -22.36 -2.09 -18.22
N MET A 218 -21.64 -2.41 -19.29
CA MET A 218 -22.21 -2.48 -20.64
C MET A 218 -23.30 -3.53 -20.76
N ARG A 219 -23.13 -4.69 -20.10
CA ARG A 219 -24.13 -5.76 -20.07
C ARG A 219 -25.39 -5.32 -19.35
N GLU A 220 -25.26 -4.67 -18.20
CA GLU A 220 -26.38 -4.14 -17.43
C GLU A 220 -27.16 -3.09 -18.23
N ASP A 221 -26.46 -2.15 -18.88
CA ASP A 221 -27.06 -1.11 -19.70
C ASP A 221 -27.89 -1.71 -20.85
N VAL A 222 -27.34 -2.71 -21.54
CA VAL A 222 -28.01 -3.41 -22.64
C VAL A 222 -29.23 -4.16 -22.15
N GLU A 223 -29.11 -4.90 -21.05
CA GLU A 223 -30.21 -5.67 -20.48
C GLU A 223 -31.36 -4.76 -20.01
N ALA A 224 -31.04 -3.67 -19.33
CA ALA A 224 -32.01 -2.67 -18.90
C ALA A 224 -32.75 -2.03 -20.09
N TYR A 225 -32.04 -1.72 -21.17
CA TYR A 225 -32.65 -1.20 -22.40
C TYR A 225 -33.57 -2.24 -23.06
N GLU A 226 -33.12 -3.48 -23.22
CA GLU A 226 -33.92 -4.55 -23.84
C GLU A 226 -35.20 -4.83 -23.04
N ASP A 227 -35.11 -4.79 -21.72
CA ASP A 227 -36.26 -4.92 -20.82
C ASP A 227 -37.22 -3.74 -20.95
N ALA A 228 -36.72 -2.51 -20.99
CA ALA A 228 -37.54 -1.31 -21.19
C ALA A 228 -38.28 -1.37 -22.54
N VAL A 229 -37.60 -1.77 -23.61
CA VAL A 229 -38.21 -1.94 -24.94
C VAL A 229 -39.28 -3.02 -24.92
N ARG A 230 -39.03 -4.15 -24.24
CA ARG A 230 -40.01 -5.26 -24.13
C ARG A 230 -41.25 -4.83 -23.34
N GLN A 231 -41.06 -4.08 -22.24
CA GLN A 231 -42.16 -3.52 -21.46
C GLN A 231 -42.97 -2.51 -22.27
N GLN A 232 -42.30 -1.61 -23.00
CA GLN A 232 -42.97 -0.63 -23.85
C GLN A 232 -43.78 -1.31 -24.96
N ALA A 233 -43.24 -2.36 -25.60
CA ALA A 233 -43.94 -3.15 -26.60
C ALA A 233 -45.20 -3.80 -26.02
N THR A 234 -45.10 -4.36 -24.81
CA THR A 234 -46.24 -4.97 -24.09
C THR A 234 -47.33 -3.95 -23.79
N LEU A 235 -46.95 -2.76 -23.30
CA LEU A 235 -47.89 -1.67 -23.02
C LEU A 235 -48.56 -1.14 -24.29
N ALA A 236 -47.80 -1.02 -25.39
CA ALA A 236 -48.32 -0.62 -26.69
C ALA A 236 -49.34 -1.63 -27.24
N GLU A 237 -49.07 -2.94 -27.09
CA GLU A 237 -50.00 -3.98 -27.50
C GLU A 237 -51.29 -3.96 -26.66
N GLN A 238 -51.18 -3.79 -25.33
CA GLN A 238 -52.34 -3.62 -24.47
C GLN A 238 -53.17 -2.38 -24.83
N ALA A 239 -52.52 -1.27 -25.17
CA ALA A 239 -53.20 -0.06 -25.62
C ALA A 239 -53.95 -0.31 -26.94
N ARG A 240 -53.33 -1.01 -27.90
CA ARG A 240 -53.97 -1.40 -29.17
C ARG A 240 -55.21 -2.27 -28.97
N LEU A 241 -55.14 -3.25 -28.07
CA LEU A 241 -56.27 -4.12 -27.73
C LEU A 241 -57.42 -3.34 -27.07
N LYS A 242 -57.11 -2.42 -26.15
CA LYS A 242 -58.12 -1.56 -25.50
C LYS A 242 -58.78 -0.61 -26.50
N GLU A 243 -58.02 -0.03 -27.42
CA GLU A 243 -58.55 0.82 -28.49
C GLU A 243 -59.49 0.02 -29.42
N GLN A 244 -59.11 -1.20 -29.79
CA GLN A 244 -59.94 -2.09 -30.61
C GLN A 244 -61.26 -2.43 -29.90
N ALA A 245 -61.21 -2.75 -28.60
CA ALA A 245 -62.40 -3.01 -27.79
C ALA A 245 -63.31 -1.77 -27.68
N ALA A 246 -62.74 -0.57 -27.51
CA ALA A 246 -63.49 0.68 -27.46
C ALA A 246 -64.21 0.97 -28.79
N LYS A 247 -63.53 0.80 -29.93
CA LYS A 247 -64.14 0.95 -31.27
C LYS A 247 -65.27 -0.05 -31.50
N GLU A 248 -65.13 -1.29 -31.05
CA GLU A 248 -66.18 -2.29 -31.13
C GLU A 248 -67.41 -1.89 -30.30
N GLN A 249 -67.22 -1.44 -29.06
CA GLN A 249 -68.31 -0.95 -28.21
C GLN A 249 -69.01 0.28 -28.81
N GLU A 250 -68.26 1.22 -29.38
CA GLU A 250 -68.82 2.40 -30.03
C GLU A 250 -69.69 2.01 -31.25
N SER A 251 -69.22 1.07 -32.07
CA SER A 251 -70.00 0.58 -33.22
C SER A 251 -71.28 -0.14 -32.80
N LYS A 252 -71.24 -0.96 -31.73
CA LYS A 252 -72.42 -1.60 -31.14
C LYS A 252 -73.41 -0.56 -30.59
N ALA A 253 -72.94 0.44 -29.87
CA ALA A 253 -73.78 1.52 -29.33
C ALA A 253 -74.48 2.32 -30.45
N LYS A 254 -73.74 2.66 -31.52
CA LYS A 254 -74.31 3.32 -32.71
C LYS A 254 -75.40 2.46 -33.39
N SER A 255 -75.17 1.15 -33.51
CA SER A 255 -76.15 0.22 -34.09
C SER A 255 -77.45 0.14 -33.27
N ILE A 256 -77.33 0.08 -31.93
CA ILE A 256 -78.49 0.08 -31.03
C ILE A 256 -79.27 1.40 -31.14
N LYS A 257 -78.57 2.54 -31.15
CA LYS A 257 -79.20 3.87 -31.28
C LYS A 257 -79.97 4.01 -32.61
N MET A 258 -79.41 3.50 -33.72
CA MET A 258 -80.12 3.48 -35.01
C MET A 258 -81.39 2.62 -34.97
N LYS A 259 -81.38 1.47 -34.27
CA LYS A 259 -82.57 0.64 -34.10
C LYS A 259 -83.65 1.29 -33.21
N GLN A 260 -83.26 2.06 -32.21
CA GLN A 260 -84.21 2.75 -31.31
C GLN A 260 -84.79 4.04 -31.91
N GLY A 261 -84.09 4.68 -32.85
CA GLY A 261 -84.53 5.93 -33.50
C GLY A 261 -85.43 5.77 -34.72
N GLN A 262 -85.77 4.54 -35.14
CA GLN A 262 -86.76 4.30 -36.19
C GLN A 262 -88.18 4.49 -35.59
N PRO A 263 -89.00 5.43 -36.11
CA PRO A 263 -90.36 5.60 -35.62
C PRO A 263 -91.17 4.33 -35.89
N LYS A 264 -91.98 3.92 -34.90
CA LYS A 264 -92.92 2.79 -35.01
C LYS A 264 -94.11 3.16 -35.89
N ASP A 265 -93.87 3.59 -37.11
CA ASP A 265 -94.90 3.85 -38.10
C ASP A 265 -94.93 2.66 -39.04
N ASN A 266 -95.67 1.62 -38.65
CA ASN A 266 -96.43 0.71 -39.53
C ASN A 266 -96.76 -0.60 -38.81
N LEU A 267 -97.84 -0.61 -38.04
CA LEU A 267 -98.71 -1.79 -37.95
C LEU A 267 -100.14 -1.38 -37.60
N LYS A 268 -100.79 -0.64 -38.50
CA LYS A 268 -102.26 -0.57 -38.54
C LYS A 268 -102.72 -0.28 -39.95
N SER A 269 -102.94 -1.33 -40.73
CA SER A 269 -103.96 -1.44 -41.79
C SER A 269 -103.50 -2.41 -42.86
N ARG A 270 -104.02 -3.64 -42.83
CA ARG A 270 -104.72 -4.20 -43.99
C ARG A 270 -105.51 -5.44 -43.58
N ASN A 271 -106.83 -5.32 -43.74
CA ASN A 271 -107.90 -6.30 -43.95
C ASN A 271 -107.76 -7.70 -43.36
#